data_AF-A0AAX3X7T1-F1
#
_entry.id   AF-A0AAX3X7T1-F1
#
_cell.length_a   1.000
_cell.length_b   1.000
_cell.length_c   1.000
_cell.angle_alpha   90.00
_cell.angle_beta   90.00
_cell.angle_gamma   90.00
#
_symmetry.space_group_name_H-M   'P 1'
#
loop_
_entity.id
_entity.type
_entity.pdbx_description
1 polymer ?
#
loop_
_entity_poly.entity_id
_entity_poly.type
_entity_poly.pdbx_seq_one_letter_code
_entity_poly.pdbx_strand_id
1 'polypeptide(L)'
;MNTNIENMIKELKNEFPDNWGDISQGLKIKVIDGAKSVFGDFDFDETIVDRIEIAYKGQEFEICISDDGSSDQFDLEGIYIDVDNIENIGKIISIVGKHLNKIELNLYWSAI
;
A
#
# COMPACT_ATOMS: atom_id res chain seq x y z
N MET A 1 -8.32 -17.75 1.29
CA MET A 1 -7.90 -16.76 0.28
C MET A 1 -7.92 -15.43 0.99
N ASN A 2 -6.75 -14.85 1.24
CA ASN A 2 -6.67 -13.51 1.80
C ASN A 2 -7.18 -12.55 0.71
N THR A 3 -8.09 -11.64 1.07
CA THR A 3 -8.70 -10.71 0.10
C THR A 3 -8.60 -9.26 0.59
N ASN A 4 -7.78 -8.96 1.60
CA ASN A 4 -7.74 -7.62 2.16
C ASN A 4 -7.07 -6.65 1.18
N ILE A 5 -6.05 -7.08 0.44
CA ILE A 5 -5.44 -6.22 -0.59
C ILE A 5 -6.41 -6.00 -1.76
N GLU A 6 -7.11 -7.05 -2.19
CA GLU A 6 -8.15 -6.89 -3.22
C GLU A 6 -9.26 -5.92 -2.76
N ASN A 7 -9.74 -6.07 -1.52
CA ASN A 7 -10.76 -5.19 -0.94
C ASN A 7 -10.25 -3.75 -0.75
N MET A 8 -8.98 -3.58 -0.38
CA MET A 8 -8.32 -2.27 -0.28
C MET A 8 -8.28 -1.59 -1.63
N ILE A 9 -7.80 -2.27 -2.67
CA ILE A 9 -7.75 -1.73 -4.04
C ILE A 9 -9.15 -1.37 -4.53
N LYS A 10 -10.15 -2.22 -4.25
CA LYS A 10 -11.54 -1.95 -4.61
C LYS A 10 -12.11 -0.73 -3.89
N GLU A 11 -11.85 -0.57 -2.59
CA GLU A 11 -12.28 0.60 -1.81
C GLU A 11 -11.61 1.88 -2.30
N LEU A 12 -10.28 1.86 -2.50
CA LEU A 12 -9.52 2.99 -3.04
C LEU A 12 -10.02 3.39 -4.44
N LYS A 13 -10.31 2.42 -5.32
CA LYS A 13 -10.83 2.70 -6.66
C LYS A 13 -12.23 3.29 -6.65
N ASN A 14 -13.07 2.93 -5.68
CA ASN A 14 -14.40 3.50 -5.53
C ASN A 14 -14.34 4.93 -4.97
N GLU A 15 -13.42 5.20 -4.04
CA GLU A 15 -13.23 6.52 -3.43
C GLU A 15 -12.51 7.51 -4.36
N PHE A 16 -11.55 7.01 -5.14
CA PHE A 16 -10.73 7.80 -6.07
C PHE A 16 -10.82 7.25 -7.52
N PRO A 17 -12.00 7.29 -8.16
CA PRO A 17 -12.19 6.70 -9.48
C PRO A 17 -11.53 7.51 -10.61
N ASP A 18 -11.38 8.82 -10.42
CA ASP A 18 -10.88 9.73 -11.44
C ASP A 18 -9.40 9.47 -11.72
N ASN A 19 -9.09 9.17 -12.98
CA ASN A 19 -7.74 8.87 -13.46
C ASN A 19 -7.03 7.74 -12.67
N TRP A 20 -7.79 6.72 -12.24
CA TRP A 20 -7.23 5.55 -11.55
C TRP A 20 -6.08 4.91 -12.33
N GLY A 21 -4.93 4.76 -11.67
CA GLY A 21 -3.69 4.22 -12.25
C GLY A 21 -2.79 5.26 -12.94
N ASP A 22 -3.22 6.51 -13.06
CA ASP A 22 -2.38 7.61 -13.55
C ASP A 22 -1.58 8.25 -12.40
N ILE A 23 -0.25 8.19 -12.51
CA ILE A 23 0.68 8.72 -11.51
C ILE A 23 0.50 10.24 -11.34
N SER A 24 0.26 10.96 -12.43
CA SER A 24 0.32 12.43 -12.49
C SER A 24 -1.02 13.12 -12.20
N GLN A 25 -2.15 12.46 -12.51
CA GLN A 25 -3.48 13.06 -12.44
C GLN A 25 -4.42 12.41 -11.41
N GLY A 26 -4.10 11.20 -10.96
CA GLY A 26 -5.01 10.38 -10.15
C GLY A 26 -4.29 9.64 -9.04
N LEU A 27 -4.88 8.50 -8.64
CA LEU A 27 -4.31 7.60 -7.66
C LEU A 27 -3.77 6.35 -8.36
N LYS A 28 -2.50 6.03 -8.12
CA LYS A 28 -1.90 4.74 -8.46
C LYS A 28 -1.39 4.06 -7.20
N ILE A 29 -1.71 2.78 -7.08
CA ILE A 29 -1.27 1.92 -5.98
C ILE A 29 -0.51 0.74 -6.57
N LYS A 30 0.61 0.38 -5.96
CA LYS A 30 1.33 -0.86 -6.23
C LYS A 30 1.68 -1.50 -4.89
N VAL A 31 1.25 -2.74 -4.71
CA VAL A 31 1.50 -3.52 -3.50
C VAL A 31 2.54 -4.57 -3.84
N ILE A 32 3.57 -4.67 -3.01
CA ILE A 32 4.71 -5.54 -3.22
C ILE A 32 4.83 -6.41 -1.98
N ASP A 33 4.92 -7.71 -2.20
CA ASP A 33 5.20 -8.65 -1.13
C ASP A 33 6.70 -8.77 -0.87
N GLY A 34 7.03 -9.48 0.18
CA GLY A 34 8.39 -9.72 0.59
C GLY A 34 9.24 -10.39 -0.49
N ALA A 35 8.67 -11.36 -1.19
CA ALA A 35 9.33 -12.07 -2.29
C ALA A 35 9.52 -11.19 -3.54
N LYS A 36 9.10 -9.92 -3.46
CA LYS A 36 9.12 -8.90 -4.51
C LYS A 36 8.14 -9.18 -5.66
N SER A 37 7.14 -10.02 -5.41
CA SER A 37 5.98 -10.21 -6.29
C SER A 37 5.06 -9.00 -6.17
N VAL A 38 4.42 -8.62 -7.27
CA VAL A 38 3.47 -7.50 -7.29
C VAL A 38 2.05 -8.04 -7.20
N PHE A 39 1.16 -7.36 -6.47
CA PHE A 39 -0.24 -7.74 -6.43
C PHE A 39 -0.84 -7.88 -7.84
N GLY A 40 -1.36 -9.07 -8.14
CA GLY A 40 -1.82 -9.48 -9.47
C GLY A 40 -0.94 -10.56 -10.11
N ASP A 41 0.30 -10.71 -9.64
CA ASP A 41 1.18 -11.82 -10.00
C ASP A 41 0.71 -13.13 -9.33
N PHE A 42 1.05 -14.26 -9.95
CA PHE A 42 0.61 -15.59 -9.49
C PHE A 42 1.21 -15.99 -8.13
N ASP A 43 2.41 -15.49 -7.83
CA ASP A 43 3.22 -15.78 -6.65
C ASP A 43 3.06 -14.74 -5.54
N PHE A 44 2.18 -13.75 -5.70
CA PHE A 44 1.92 -12.75 -4.67
C PHE A 44 1.32 -13.38 -3.40
N ASP A 45 1.94 -13.11 -2.25
CA ASP A 45 1.49 -13.55 -0.93
C ASP A 45 1.16 -12.35 -0.01
N GLU A 46 -0.14 -12.17 0.24
CA GLU A 46 -0.66 -11.12 1.12
C GLU A 46 -0.16 -11.23 2.57
N THR A 47 0.27 -12.41 3.03
CA THR A 47 0.75 -12.59 4.42
C THR A 47 2.14 -12.00 4.65
N ILE A 48 2.88 -11.70 3.59
CA ILE A 48 4.23 -11.14 3.63
C ILE A 48 4.30 -9.80 2.90
N VAL A 49 3.23 -9.00 2.90
CA VAL A 49 3.25 -7.65 2.29
C VAL A 49 4.42 -6.86 2.88
N ASP A 50 5.25 -6.33 1.99
CA ASP A 50 6.49 -5.60 2.29
C ASP A 50 6.23 -4.10 2.20
N ARG A 51 5.71 -3.63 1.06
CA ARG A 51 5.42 -2.20 0.89
C ARG A 51 4.26 -1.92 -0.03
N ILE A 52 3.68 -0.74 0.15
CA ILE A 52 2.64 -0.18 -0.72
C ILE A 52 3.17 1.15 -1.27
N GLU A 53 3.51 1.15 -2.55
CA GLU A 53 3.89 2.34 -3.31
C GLU A 53 2.61 3.09 -3.72
N ILE A 54 2.56 4.39 -3.43
CA ILE A 54 1.40 5.25 -3.64
C ILE A 54 1.83 6.47 -4.43
N ALA A 55 1.14 6.74 -5.53
CA ALA A 55 1.23 8.01 -6.24
C ALA A 55 -0.14 8.69 -6.25
N TYR A 56 -0.19 9.95 -5.81
CA TYR A 56 -1.39 10.78 -5.89
C TYR A 56 -1.05 12.13 -6.54
N LYS A 57 -1.58 12.38 -7.73
CA LYS A 57 -1.41 13.65 -8.48
C LYS A 57 0.06 14.10 -8.61
N GLY A 58 0.94 13.17 -8.95
CA GLY A 58 2.37 13.40 -9.17
C GLY A 58 3.22 13.37 -7.89
N GLN A 59 2.61 13.09 -6.74
CA GLN A 59 3.31 12.99 -5.46
C GLN A 59 3.41 11.53 -5.04
N GLU A 60 4.63 11.06 -4.85
CA GLU A 60 4.92 9.65 -4.61
C GLU A 60 5.43 9.46 -3.19
N PHE A 61 4.92 8.42 -2.53
CA PHE A 61 5.33 8.00 -1.20
C PHE A 61 5.04 6.51 -1.03
N GLU A 62 5.59 5.90 0.00
CA GLU A 62 5.34 4.49 0.29
C GLU A 62 5.03 4.25 1.76
N ILE A 63 4.23 3.21 1.99
CA ILE A 63 3.97 2.63 3.31
C ILE A 63 4.77 1.34 3.37
N CYS A 64 5.86 1.32 4.13
CA CYS A 64 6.74 0.16 4.30
C CYS A 64 6.38 -0.60 5.57
N ILE A 65 6.29 -1.93 5.51
CA ILE A 65 6.01 -2.82 6.63
C ILE A 65 7.33 -3.50 7.00
N SER A 66 7.98 -3.03 8.08
CA SER A 66 9.24 -3.52 8.69
C SER A 66 10.17 -4.35 7.78
N ASP A 67 11.18 -3.69 7.22
CA ASP A 67 12.23 -4.29 6.38
C ASP A 67 13.15 -5.30 7.13
N ASP A 68 13.12 -5.32 8.47
CA ASP A 68 14.00 -6.13 9.32
C ASP A 68 13.31 -7.32 10.02
N GLY A 69 12.02 -7.56 9.74
CA GLY A 69 11.24 -8.66 10.32
C GLY A 69 11.04 -8.58 11.84
N SER A 70 11.34 -7.44 12.46
CA SER A 70 11.37 -7.30 13.92
C SER A 70 10.13 -6.64 14.52
N SER A 71 9.26 -6.05 13.70
CA SER A 71 8.08 -5.35 14.23
C SER A 71 6.89 -5.22 13.27
N ASP A 72 5.74 -4.93 13.85
CA ASP A 72 4.46 -4.55 13.23
C ASP A 72 4.41 -3.04 12.86
N GLN A 73 5.58 -2.42 12.67
CA GLN A 73 5.68 -0.98 12.43
C GLN A 73 5.59 -0.64 10.94
N PHE A 74 4.96 0.49 10.66
CA PHE A 74 4.93 1.08 9.33
C PHE A 74 5.77 2.36 9.30
N ASP A 75 6.54 2.52 8.23
CA ASP A 75 7.20 3.79 7.90
C ASP A 75 6.51 4.45 6.71
N LEU A 76 6.57 5.79 6.66
CA LEU A 76 6.12 6.60 5.55
C LEU A 76 7.32 7.29 4.92
N GLU A 77 7.80 6.73 3.81
CA GLU A 77 8.96 7.27 3.10
C GLU A 77 8.56 8.17 1.92
N GLY A 78 9.42 9.15 1.60
CA GLY A 78 9.30 9.96 0.37
C GLY A 78 8.49 11.26 0.44
N ILE A 79 7.99 11.67 1.60
CA ILE A 79 6.91 12.68 1.67
C ILE A 79 7.37 14.15 1.75
N TYR A 80 7.23 14.86 0.63
CA TYR A 80 6.82 16.27 0.61
C TYR A 80 5.42 16.36 -0.01
N ILE A 81 4.43 16.72 0.82
CA ILE A 81 3.02 16.76 0.41
C ILE A 81 2.54 18.22 0.21
N ASP A 82 2.05 18.55 -0.98
CA ASP A 82 1.22 19.72 -1.22
C ASP A 82 0.02 19.75 -0.28
N VAL A 83 -0.13 20.86 0.44
CA VAL A 83 -1.18 21.04 1.45
C VAL A 83 -2.58 20.78 0.89
N ASP A 84 -2.82 21.14 -0.38
CA ASP A 84 -4.10 20.94 -1.06
C ASP A 84 -4.50 19.45 -1.20
N ASN A 85 -3.52 18.54 -1.11
CA ASN A 85 -3.73 17.10 -1.23
C ASN A 85 -3.74 16.37 0.13
N ILE A 86 -3.48 17.07 1.25
CA ILE A 86 -3.32 16.44 2.57
C ILE A 86 -4.54 15.64 3.02
N GLU A 87 -5.76 16.15 2.77
CA GLU A 87 -7.00 15.48 3.15
C GLU A 87 -7.16 14.14 2.39
N ASN A 88 -6.89 14.16 1.09
CA ASN A 88 -7.02 12.97 0.26
C ASN A 88 -5.92 11.95 0.56
N ILE A 89 -4.68 12.39 0.80
CA ILE A 89 -3.62 11.48 1.26
C ILE A 89 -3.97 10.87 2.62
N GLY A 90 -4.49 11.65 3.56
CA GLY A 90 -4.97 11.13 4.84
C GLY A 90 -6.05 10.05 4.67
N LYS A 91 -6.99 10.24 3.75
CA LYS A 91 -8.00 9.21 3.40
C LYS A 91 -7.37 7.96 2.78
N ILE A 92 -6.42 8.11 1.86
CA ILE A 92 -5.70 6.99 1.26
C ILE A 92 -5.01 6.16 2.34
N ILE A 93 -4.21 6.81 3.19
CA ILE A 93 -3.50 6.16 4.31
C ILE A 93 -4.51 5.46 5.24
N SER A 94 -5.63 6.12 5.55
CA SER A 94 -6.67 5.52 6.41
C SER A 94 -7.29 4.27 5.80
N ILE A 95 -7.56 4.24 4.49
CA ILE A 95 -8.09 3.05 3.80
C ILE A 95 -7.05 1.95 3.78
N VAL A 96 -5.79 2.28 3.48
CA VAL A 96 -4.68 1.30 3.49
C VAL A 96 -4.55 0.67 4.89
N GLY A 97 -4.41 1.49 5.93
CA GLY A 97 -4.27 1.00 7.31
C GLY A 97 -5.45 0.16 7.78
N LYS A 98 -6.69 0.52 7.41
CA LYS A 98 -7.91 -0.25 7.71
C LYS A 98 -7.85 -1.69 7.19
N HIS A 99 -7.26 -1.92 6.02
CA HIS A 99 -7.17 -3.25 5.42
C HIS A 99 -5.90 -4.00 5.83
N LEU A 100 -4.77 -3.31 5.96
CA LEU A 100 -3.54 -3.90 6.51
C LEU A 100 -3.76 -4.47 7.92
N ASN A 101 -4.51 -3.77 8.78
CA ASN A 101 -4.82 -4.21 10.15
C ASN A 101 -5.68 -5.50 10.23
N LYS A 102 -6.10 -6.06 9.09
CA LYS A 102 -6.84 -7.34 9.01
C LYS A 102 -5.97 -8.48 8.49
N ILE A 103 -4.76 -8.19 8.06
CA ILE A 103 -3.82 -9.19 7.56
C ILE A 103 -3.09 -9.79 8.76
N GLU A 104 -3.06 -11.11 8.85
CA GLU A 104 -2.19 -11.83 9.76
C GLU A 104 -0.79 -11.93 9.12
N LEU A 105 0.12 -11.04 9.50
CA LEU A 105 1.44 -10.93 8.90
C LEU A 105 2.38 -12.05 9.36
N ASN A 106 3.06 -12.68 8.41
CA ASN A 106 4.11 -13.67 8.64
C ASN A 106 5.49 -12.99 8.70
N LEU A 107 5.80 -12.40 9.85
CA LEU A 107 7.04 -11.62 10.07
C LEU A 107 8.34 -12.44 9.99
N TYR A 108 8.26 -13.78 9.97
CA TYR A 108 9.43 -14.66 9.92
C TYR A 108 9.91 -15.02 8.50
N TRP A 109 9.24 -14.53 7.46
CA TRP A 109 9.60 -14.82 6.07
C TRP A 109 10.97 -14.25 5.65
N SER A 110 11.44 -13.17 6.28
CA SER A 110 12.74 -12.53 6.00
C SER A 110 13.94 -13.19 6.71
N ALA A 111 13.73 -14.20 7.56
CA ALA A 111 14.76 -14.79 8.40
C ALA A 111 15.51 -16.00 7.80
N ILE A 112 15.45 -16.21 6.47
CA ILE A 112 16.09 -17.33 5.76
C ILE A 112 17.04 -16.82 4.66
#